data_AF-A0A8T4YRW8-F1
#
_entry.id   AF-A0A8T4YRW8-F1
#
_cell.length_a   1.000
_cell.length_b   1.000
_cell.length_c   1.000
_cell.angle_alpha   90.00
_cell.angle_beta   90.00
_cell.angle_gamma   90.00
#
_symmetry.space_group_name_H-M   'P 1'
#
loop_
_entity.id
_entity.type
_entity.pdbx_description
1 polymer ?
#
loop_
_entity_poly.entity_id
_entity_poly.type
_entity_poly.pdbx_seq_one_letter_code
_entity_poly.pdbx_strand_id
1 'polypeptide(L)'
;MTRELFIISLVVITVSGVAGYLLYKLGSNSLGVITFERLAEVDLTGRSLAYLALMLLGLLMVAYGGYELRGHIFAMRYLFTPAIFAGLVLLFVSRFLIGIPLSVTGVGKLTAVLTALLVVCTAAASSIIFKETYSLRVVAGMALAVVSILLIGEG
;
A
#
# COMPACT_ATOMS: atom_id res chain seq x y z
N MET A 1 -5.86 -23.49 -9.34
CA MET A 1 -4.62 -22.70 -9.52
C MET A 1 -3.47 -23.69 -9.53
N THR A 2 -2.65 -23.72 -10.59
CA THR A 2 -1.46 -24.58 -10.61
C THR A 2 -0.41 -24.00 -9.66
N ARG A 3 0.40 -24.87 -9.03
CA ARG A 3 1.47 -24.47 -8.09
C ARG A 3 2.42 -23.43 -8.72
N GLU A 4 2.67 -23.55 -10.01
CA GLU A 4 3.52 -22.64 -10.79
C GLU A 4 2.95 -21.22 -10.84
N LEU A 5 1.67 -21.06 -11.18
CA LEU A 5 1.02 -19.74 -11.23
C LEU A 5 1.00 -19.05 -9.86
N PHE A 6 0.85 -19.82 -8.78
CA PHE A 6 0.96 -19.29 -7.43
C PHE A 6 2.36 -18.71 -7.16
N ILE A 7 3.41 -19.47 -7.45
CA ILE A 7 4.79 -19.02 -7.25
C ILE A 7 5.11 -17.80 -8.13
N ILE A 8 4.68 -17.80 -9.39
CA ILE A 8 4.86 -16.66 -10.30
C ILE A 8 4.19 -15.42 -9.71
N SER A 9 2.95 -15.54 -9.20
CA SER A 9 2.26 -14.40 -8.58
C SER A 9 3.03 -13.83 -7.38
N LEU A 10 3.60 -14.68 -6.52
CA LEU A 10 4.40 -14.26 -5.38
C LEU A 10 5.68 -13.53 -5.82
N VAL A 11 6.36 -14.03 -6.85
CA VAL A 11 7.57 -13.41 -7.41
C VAL A 11 7.23 -12.04 -7.98
N VAL A 12 6.16 -11.93 -8.79
CA VAL A 12 5.75 -10.64 -9.40
C VAL A 12 5.36 -9.63 -8.33
N ILE A 13 4.59 -10.02 -7.32
CA ILE A 13 4.20 -9.15 -6.20
C ILE A 13 5.44 -8.68 -5.45
N THR A 14 6.39 -9.58 -5.17
CA THR A 14 7.60 -9.23 -4.41
C THR A 14 8.50 -8.29 -5.19
N VAL A 15 8.79 -8.59 -6.47
CA VAL A 15 9.68 -7.78 -7.30
C VAL A 15 9.09 -6.39 -7.54
N SER A 16 7.80 -6.31 -7.89
CA SER A 16 7.13 -5.02 -8.08
C SER A 16 7.04 -4.21 -6.79
N GLY A 17 6.80 -4.87 -5.65
CA GLY A 17 6.81 -4.23 -4.33
C GLY A 17 8.17 -3.63 -3.98
N VAL A 18 9.25 -4.42 -4.14
CA VAL A 18 10.63 -3.95 -3.87
C VAL A 18 11.00 -2.79 -4.80
N ALA A 19 10.76 -2.93 -6.10
CA ALA A 19 11.03 -1.88 -7.08
C ALA A 19 10.24 -0.59 -6.75
N GLY A 20 8.97 -0.73 -6.40
CA GLY A 20 8.11 0.39 -5.97
C GLY A 20 8.66 1.11 -4.74
N TYR A 21 9.08 0.37 -3.71
CA TYR A 21 9.68 0.97 -2.50
C TYR A 21 10.99 1.72 -2.77
N LEU A 22 11.85 1.18 -3.64
CA LEU A 22 13.09 1.83 -4.02
C LEU A 22 12.82 3.12 -4.80
N LEU A 23 11.93 3.08 -5.80
CA LEU A 23 11.50 4.26 -6.54
C LEU A 23 10.87 5.32 -5.63
N TYR A 24 10.05 4.88 -4.67
CA TYR A 24 9.47 5.80 -3.68
C TYR A 24 10.57 6.45 -2.85
N LYS A 25 11.54 5.69 -2.32
CA LYS A 25 12.63 6.28 -1.54
C LYS A 25 13.45 7.28 -2.36
N LEU A 26 13.77 6.95 -3.61
CA LEU A 26 14.48 7.85 -4.53
C LEU A 26 13.71 9.16 -4.71
N GLY A 27 12.39 9.06 -4.97
CA GLY A 27 11.52 10.22 -5.07
C GLY A 27 11.44 11.03 -3.77
N SER A 28 11.20 10.38 -2.64
CA SER A 28 11.08 11.07 -1.34
C SER A 28 12.37 11.77 -0.92
N ASN A 29 13.54 11.16 -1.20
CA ASN A 29 14.83 11.77 -0.89
C ASN A 29 15.05 13.08 -1.66
N SER A 30 14.54 13.16 -2.90
CA SER A 30 14.65 14.39 -3.70
C SER A 30 13.80 15.55 -3.18
N LEU A 31 12.77 15.26 -2.37
CA LEU A 31 11.84 16.24 -1.82
C LEU A 31 12.25 16.73 -0.41
N GLY A 32 13.29 16.14 0.18
CA GLY A 32 13.70 16.37 1.57
C GLY A 32 12.75 15.74 2.59
N VAL A 33 12.68 16.31 3.79
CA VAL A 33 11.83 15.78 4.88
C VAL A 33 10.36 16.06 4.59
N ILE A 34 9.54 15.02 4.49
CA ILE A 34 8.10 15.10 4.24
C ILE A 34 7.38 15.07 5.58
N THR A 35 6.52 16.05 5.84
CA THR A 35 5.66 16.11 7.03
C THR A 35 4.19 16.24 6.63
N PHE A 36 3.26 16.10 7.57
CA PHE A 36 1.83 16.29 7.30
C PHE A 36 1.53 17.71 6.82
N GLU A 37 2.23 18.70 7.37
CA GLU A 37 2.08 20.11 6.99
C GLU A 37 2.48 20.32 5.54
N ARG A 38 3.63 19.76 5.11
CA ARG A 38 4.08 19.85 3.70
C ARG A 38 3.16 19.11 2.74
N LEU A 39 2.53 18.02 3.16
CA LEU A 39 1.54 17.31 2.34
C LEU A 39 0.22 18.08 2.21
N ALA A 40 -0.10 18.91 3.19
CA ALA A 40 -1.28 19.77 3.21
C ALA A 40 -1.02 21.16 2.62
N GLU A 41 0.22 21.44 2.18
CA GLU A 41 0.61 22.70 1.57
C GLU A 41 -0.08 22.85 0.21
N VAL A 42 -0.97 23.83 0.09
CA VAL A 42 -1.71 24.10 -1.14
C VAL A 42 -1.62 25.59 -1.48
N ASP A 43 -0.89 25.90 -2.54
CA ASP A 43 -0.91 27.23 -3.14
C ASP A 43 -2.20 27.41 -3.95
N LEU A 44 -3.22 28.01 -3.33
CA LEU A 44 -4.51 28.29 -3.97
C LEU A 44 -4.43 29.54 -4.86
N THR A 45 -3.92 29.35 -6.07
CA THR A 45 -3.91 30.35 -7.15
C THR A 45 -4.98 30.02 -8.18
N GLY A 46 -5.41 30.98 -9.00
CA GLY A 46 -6.36 30.71 -10.09
C GLY A 46 -5.87 29.62 -11.06
N ARG A 47 -4.55 29.51 -11.27
CA ARG A 47 -3.94 28.46 -12.10
C ARG A 47 -3.97 27.09 -11.42
N SER A 48 -3.62 27.00 -10.13
CA SER A 48 -3.64 25.72 -9.42
C SER A 48 -5.06 25.19 -9.27
N LEU A 49 -6.06 26.06 -9.09
CA LEU A 49 -7.47 25.67 -9.13
C LEU A 49 -7.89 25.10 -10.49
N ALA A 50 -7.43 25.71 -11.59
CA ALA A 50 -7.69 25.18 -12.93
C ALA A 50 -7.04 23.80 -13.14
N TYR A 51 -5.79 23.61 -12.71
CA TYR A 51 -5.13 22.30 -12.78
C TYR A 51 -5.79 21.26 -11.88
N LEU A 52 -6.23 21.65 -10.69
CA LEU A 52 -6.98 20.78 -9.79
C LEU A 52 -8.30 20.35 -10.44
N ALA A 53 -9.04 21.27 -11.05
CA ALA A 53 -10.28 20.96 -11.76
C ALA A 53 -10.05 19.99 -12.93
N LEU A 54 -8.98 20.21 -13.72
CA LEU A 54 -8.60 19.30 -14.81
C LEU A 54 -8.22 17.91 -14.29
N MET A 55 -7.47 17.84 -13.19
CA MET A 55 -7.09 16.58 -12.56
C MET A 55 -8.33 15.82 -12.05
N LEU A 56 -9.25 16.51 -11.38
CA LEU A 56 -10.50 15.91 -10.88
C LEU A 56 -11.39 15.44 -12.05
N LEU A 57 -11.50 16.21 -13.11
CA LEU A 57 -12.22 15.81 -14.32
C LEU A 57 -11.61 14.54 -14.93
N GLY A 58 -10.28 14.49 -15.07
CA GLY A 58 -9.57 13.31 -15.55
C GLY A 58 -9.80 12.09 -14.68
N LEU A 59 -9.74 12.25 -13.35
CA LEU A 59 -10.03 11.18 -12.40
C LEU A 59 -11.46 10.67 -12.54
N LEU A 60 -12.45 11.55 -12.69
CA LEU A 60 -13.85 11.19 -12.92
C LEU A 60 -14.03 10.45 -14.25
N MET A 61 -13.37 10.90 -15.32
CA MET A 61 -13.43 10.23 -16.62
C MET A 61 -12.84 8.81 -16.55
N VAL A 62 -11.70 8.63 -15.87
CA VAL A 62 -11.08 7.31 -15.65
C VAL A 62 -11.98 6.42 -14.79
N ALA A 63 -12.55 6.96 -13.71
CA ALA A 63 -13.45 6.22 -12.84
C ALA A 63 -14.72 5.77 -13.59
N TYR A 64 -15.33 6.67 -14.36
CA TYR A 64 -16.51 6.38 -15.16
C TYR A 64 -16.21 5.35 -16.26
N GLY A 65 -15.18 5.58 -17.07
CA GLY A 65 -14.81 4.65 -18.15
C GLY A 65 -14.43 3.27 -17.62
N GLY A 66 -13.67 3.21 -16.52
CA GLY A 66 -13.32 1.96 -15.86
C GLY A 66 -14.55 1.23 -15.29
N TYR A 67 -15.49 1.97 -14.70
CA TYR A 67 -16.73 1.40 -14.19
C TYR A 67 -17.60 0.83 -15.32
N GLU A 68 -17.76 1.50 -16.45
CA GLU A 68 -18.51 0.96 -17.59
C GLU A 68 -17.82 -0.28 -18.20
N LEU A 69 -16.48 -0.29 -18.24
CA LEU A 69 -15.70 -1.43 -18.72
C LEU A 69 -15.86 -2.71 -17.87
N ARG A 70 -16.46 -2.64 -16.68
CA ARG A 70 -16.73 -3.82 -15.84
C ARG A 70 -17.58 -4.88 -16.53
N GLY A 71 -18.43 -4.48 -17.48
CA GLY A 71 -19.27 -5.40 -18.27
C GLY A 71 -18.48 -6.17 -19.33
N HIS A 72 -17.28 -5.70 -19.67
CA HIS A 72 -16.50 -6.18 -20.82
C HIS A 72 -15.17 -6.82 -20.43
N ILE A 73 -14.55 -6.39 -19.32
CA ILE A 73 -13.23 -6.86 -18.89
C ILE A 73 -13.30 -7.33 -17.44
N PHE A 74 -12.92 -8.59 -17.19
CA PHE A 74 -12.92 -9.17 -15.84
C PHE A 74 -12.06 -8.36 -14.86
N ALA A 75 -10.88 -7.89 -15.29
CA ALA A 75 -10.01 -7.07 -14.45
C ALA A 75 -10.69 -5.77 -13.98
N MET A 76 -11.50 -5.14 -14.84
CA MET A 76 -12.29 -3.95 -14.48
C MET A 76 -13.43 -4.33 -13.54
N ARG A 77 -14.10 -5.47 -13.77
CA ARG A 77 -15.09 -5.99 -12.83
C ARG A 77 -14.51 -6.24 -11.43
N TYR A 78 -13.33 -6.84 -11.36
CA TYR A 78 -12.60 -7.05 -10.12
C TYR A 78 -12.24 -5.72 -9.46
N LEU A 79 -11.58 -4.81 -10.20
CA LEU A 79 -11.14 -3.51 -9.70
C LEU A 79 -12.29 -2.66 -9.16
N PHE A 80 -13.42 -2.61 -9.87
CA PHE A 80 -14.60 -1.80 -9.52
C PHE A 80 -15.64 -2.55 -8.67
N THR A 81 -15.29 -3.72 -8.12
CA THR A 81 -16.11 -4.34 -7.06
C THR A 81 -16.04 -3.44 -5.82
N PRO A 82 -17.16 -2.98 -5.22
CA PRO A 82 -17.15 -1.91 -4.22
C PRO A 82 -16.17 -2.14 -3.05
N ALA A 83 -16.16 -3.34 -2.49
CA ALA A 83 -15.24 -3.69 -1.40
C ALA A 83 -13.77 -3.71 -1.83
N ILE A 84 -13.47 -4.21 -3.03
CA ILE A 84 -12.11 -4.29 -3.57
C ILE A 84 -11.62 -2.88 -3.90
N PHE A 85 -12.44 -2.07 -4.55
CA PHE A 85 -12.12 -0.68 -4.87
C PHE A 85 -11.84 0.12 -3.61
N ALA A 86 -12.75 0.07 -2.62
CA ALA A 86 -12.55 0.75 -1.34
C ALA A 86 -11.28 0.25 -0.63
N GLY A 87 -11.03 -1.06 -0.63
CA GLY A 87 -9.80 -1.64 -0.11
C GLY A 87 -8.55 -1.09 -0.80
N LEU A 88 -8.53 -1.05 -2.14
CA LEU A 88 -7.41 -0.51 -2.92
C LEU A 88 -7.17 0.98 -2.66
N VAL A 89 -8.23 1.78 -2.50
CA VAL A 89 -8.11 3.20 -2.11
C VAL A 89 -7.48 3.33 -0.73
N LEU A 90 -7.94 2.57 0.26
CA LEU A 90 -7.36 2.59 1.61
C LEU A 90 -5.90 2.12 1.63
N LEU A 91 -5.58 1.07 0.84
CA LEU A 91 -4.21 0.62 0.66
C LEU A 91 -3.36 1.71 0.02
N PHE A 92 -3.85 2.39 -1.02
CA PHE A 92 -3.17 3.53 -1.65
C PHE A 92 -2.89 4.64 -0.63
N VAL A 93 -3.88 5.06 0.15
CA VAL A 93 -3.69 6.09 1.20
C VAL A 93 -2.64 5.65 2.21
N SER A 94 -2.71 4.40 2.68
CA SER A 94 -1.69 3.83 3.57
C SER A 94 -0.29 3.92 2.94
N ARG A 95 -0.12 3.59 1.66
CA ARG A 95 1.19 3.65 0.99
C ARG A 95 1.62 5.09 0.74
N PHE A 96 0.71 5.99 0.41
CA PHE A 96 0.99 7.41 0.25
C PHE A 96 1.53 8.05 1.55
N LEU A 97 0.98 7.66 2.71
CA LEU A 97 1.44 8.18 4.00
C LEU A 97 2.79 7.61 4.45
N ILE A 98 3.23 6.46 3.90
CA ILE A 98 4.57 5.91 4.16
C ILE A 98 5.68 6.90 3.74
N GLY A 99 5.42 7.79 2.78
CA GLY A 99 6.37 8.83 2.37
C GLY A 99 6.91 9.68 3.53
N ILE A 100 6.12 9.91 4.58
CA ILE A 100 6.53 10.66 5.78
C ILE A 100 7.69 9.94 6.49
N PRO A 101 7.50 8.76 7.11
CA PRO A 101 8.60 8.06 7.79
C PRO A 101 9.69 7.58 6.82
N LEU A 102 9.37 7.34 5.54
CA LEU A 102 10.33 6.95 4.53
C LEU A 102 11.30 8.09 4.18
N SER A 103 10.88 9.35 4.26
CA SER A 103 11.77 10.50 3.98
C SER A 103 12.92 10.60 5.00
N VAL A 104 12.69 10.19 6.25
CA VAL A 104 13.64 10.31 7.36
C VAL A 104 14.33 8.98 7.73
N THR A 105 13.82 7.84 7.28
CA THR A 105 14.32 6.50 7.63
C THR A 105 14.85 5.77 6.40
N GLY A 106 15.70 4.75 6.59
CA GLY A 106 16.09 3.82 5.54
C GLY A 106 14.95 2.88 5.12
N VAL A 107 14.93 2.46 3.85
CA VAL A 107 13.91 1.54 3.29
C VAL A 107 13.85 0.23 4.08
N GLY A 108 15.00 -0.37 4.36
CA GLY A 108 15.09 -1.64 5.08
C GLY A 108 14.47 -1.57 6.48
N LYS A 109 14.90 -0.59 7.27
CA LYS A 109 14.41 -0.37 8.64
C LYS A 109 12.92 -0.09 8.69
N LEU A 110 12.41 0.79 7.82
CA LEU A 110 10.98 1.10 7.77
C LEU A 110 10.15 -0.10 7.33
N THR A 111 10.57 -0.80 6.26
CA THR A 111 9.88 -1.97 5.75
C THR A 111 9.84 -3.09 6.79
N ALA A 112 10.94 -3.29 7.52
CA ALA A 112 11.01 -4.23 8.64
C ALA A 112 9.92 -3.90 9.67
N VAL A 113 9.98 -2.71 10.29
CA VAL A 113 9.02 -2.30 11.34
C VAL A 113 7.58 -2.39 10.87
N LEU A 114 7.27 -1.89 9.67
CA LEU A 114 5.92 -1.96 9.10
C LEU A 114 5.46 -3.39 8.86
N THR A 115 6.35 -4.28 8.41
CA THR A 115 6.01 -5.69 8.17
C THR A 115 5.63 -6.38 9.48
N ALA A 116 6.40 -6.20 10.56
CA ALA A 116 6.05 -6.78 11.86
C ALA A 116 4.69 -6.28 12.36
N LEU A 117 4.47 -4.96 12.34
CA LEU A 117 3.20 -4.37 12.75
C LEU A 117 2.03 -4.86 11.89
N LEU A 118 2.22 -4.91 10.57
CA LEU A 118 1.18 -5.39 9.65
C LEU A 118 0.85 -6.86 9.88
N VAL A 119 1.84 -7.72 10.11
CA VAL A 119 1.59 -9.15 10.41
C VAL A 119 0.73 -9.29 11.66
N VAL A 120 1.10 -8.62 12.76
CA VAL A 120 0.37 -8.69 14.03
C VAL A 120 -1.03 -8.10 13.90
N CYS A 121 -1.15 -6.89 13.37
CA CYS A 121 -2.44 -6.21 13.23
C CYS A 121 -3.38 -6.95 12.26
N THR A 122 -2.85 -7.51 11.16
CA THR A 122 -3.66 -8.26 10.20
C THR A 122 -4.15 -9.57 10.80
N ALA A 123 -3.30 -10.31 11.51
CA ALA A 123 -3.72 -11.53 12.20
C ALA A 123 -4.80 -11.25 13.26
N ALA A 124 -4.63 -10.20 14.06
CA ALA A 124 -5.62 -9.78 15.04
C ALA A 124 -6.94 -9.36 14.36
N ALA A 125 -6.89 -8.50 13.35
CA ALA A 125 -8.06 -8.06 12.60
C ALA A 125 -8.77 -9.23 11.90
N SER A 126 -8.03 -10.18 11.34
CA SER A 126 -8.60 -11.34 10.66
C SER A 126 -9.29 -12.29 11.64
N SER A 127 -8.68 -12.54 12.81
CA SER A 127 -9.32 -13.29 13.88
C SER A 127 -10.63 -12.64 14.35
N ILE A 128 -10.69 -11.31 14.43
CA ILE A 128 -11.90 -10.59 14.86
C ILE A 128 -12.98 -10.58 13.77
N ILE A 129 -12.61 -10.21 12.54
CA ILE A 129 -13.56 -9.96 11.45
C ILE A 129 -14.01 -11.27 10.80
N PHE A 130 -13.07 -12.16 10.49
CA PHE A 130 -13.34 -13.39 9.76
C PHE A 130 -13.42 -14.62 10.68
N LYS A 131 -13.22 -14.44 11.99
CA LYS A 131 -13.24 -15.53 12.99
C LYS A 131 -12.23 -16.63 12.67
N GLU A 132 -11.11 -16.25 12.04
CA GLU A 132 -10.03 -17.18 11.73
C GLU A 132 -9.34 -17.67 13.02
N THR A 133 -9.21 -18.99 13.15
CA THR A 133 -8.48 -19.61 14.25
C THR A 133 -7.06 -19.93 13.84
N TYR A 134 -6.08 -19.37 14.54
CA TYR A 134 -4.67 -19.68 14.31
C TYR A 134 -4.20 -20.78 15.26
N SER A 135 -3.54 -21.80 14.71
CA SER A 135 -2.88 -22.81 15.53
C SER A 135 -1.72 -22.21 16.32
N LEU A 136 -1.37 -22.81 17.46
CA LEU A 136 -0.26 -22.37 18.31
C LEU A 136 1.07 -22.25 17.55
N ARG A 137 1.29 -23.10 16.54
CA ARG A 137 2.47 -23.05 15.66
C ARG A 137 2.51 -21.80 14.79
N VAL A 138 1.37 -21.37 14.25
CA VAL A 138 1.27 -20.14 13.44
C VAL A 138 1.49 -18.92 14.31
N VAL A 139 0.92 -18.90 15.52
CA VAL A 139 1.15 -17.82 16.49
C VAL A 139 2.62 -17.74 16.89
N ALA A 140 3.27 -18.87 17.19
CA ALA A 140 4.70 -18.90 17.46
C ALA A 140 5.53 -18.41 16.26
N GLY A 141 5.15 -18.79 15.03
CA GLY A 141 5.79 -18.30 13.81
C GLY A 141 5.67 -16.79 13.62
N MET A 142 4.49 -16.22 13.89
CA MET A 142 4.28 -14.76 13.87
C MET A 142 5.13 -14.06 14.93
N ALA A 143 5.19 -14.59 16.15
CA ALA A 143 6.02 -14.04 17.21
C ALA A 143 7.52 -14.06 16.84
N LEU A 144 8.01 -15.18 16.30
CA LEU A 144 9.38 -15.29 15.81
C LEU A 144 9.66 -14.29 14.67
N ALA A 145 8.75 -14.14 13.71
CA ALA A 145 8.89 -13.17 12.64
C ALA A 145 9.00 -11.74 13.17
N VAL A 146 8.17 -11.37 14.15
CA VAL A 146 8.25 -10.06 14.83
C VAL A 146 9.59 -9.88 15.52
N VAL A 147 10.08 -10.88 16.28
CA VAL A 147 11.39 -10.81 16.95
C VAL A 147 12.53 -10.65 15.95
N SER A 148 12.56 -11.45 14.88
CA SER A 148 13.57 -11.33 13.82
C SER A 148 13.57 -9.93 13.19
N ILE A 149 12.39 -9.36 12.96
CA ILE A 149 12.22 -8.05 12.37
C ILE A 149 12.67 -6.92 13.32
N LEU A 150 12.37 -7.03 14.62
CA LEU A 150 12.84 -6.06 15.62
C LEU A 150 14.37 -6.04 15.67
N LEU A 151 15.01 -7.22 15.67
CA LEU A 151 16.47 -7.34 15.62
C LEU A 151 17.07 -6.72 14.34
N ILE A 152 16.41 -6.87 13.19
CA ILE A 152 16.84 -6.22 11.94
C ILE A 152 16.70 -4.69 12.03
N GLY A 153 15.67 -4.18 12.70
CA GLY A 153 15.39 -2.75 12.81
C GLY A 153 16.30 -1.98 13.78
N GLU A 154 17.03 -2.68 14.65
CA GLU A 154 18.03 -2.10 15.57
C GLU A 154 19.36 -1.74 14.88
N GLY A 155 19.66 -2.35 13.73
CA GLY A 155 20.78 -1.98 12.85
C GLY A 155 20.50 -0.75 11.98
#